data_AF-A0A2V7MCA1-F1
#
_entry.id   AF-A0A2V7MCA1-F1
#
_cell.length_a   1.000
_cell.length_b   1.000
_cell.length_c   1.000
_cell.angle_alpha   90.00
_cell.angle_beta   90.00
_cell.angle_gamma   90.00
#
_symmetry.space_group_name_H-M   'P 1'
#
loop_
_entity.id
_entity.type
_entity.pdbx_description
1 polymer ?
#
loop_
_entity_poly.entity_id
_entity_poly.type
_entity_poly.pdbx_seq_one_letter_code
_entity_poly.pdbx_strand_id
1 'polypeptide(L)'
;MGDRSGPRGRRPGWACGCRRDTGGCRPSTRIRHGKVSARPGVTRRRADLLLITAAAVWGVSFVVVKDALTSASPLIFLAARFTIATIVLAPLANLRSRFSAAELRAGLILTLLLASGFATQAYGLQYTTPARSAFIVAMSSVLAPLIALVLLKHRTGWIVFLALLVAGVGIYFLTAPDAGGLNRGDLWTLVTAVVFGGHIVAVSEFSKRFDAQRLVWLQLPGTAIGSLIAALLLEHIRFDWSPSLVAALLFLAVMSTAVALVWQFRAQREMSSARASLIFCFEPVFAALTSWLFWGETFSVSQGVGAGLIFGGMVLAVIGEQRAEANELSG
;
A
#
# COMPACT_ATOMS: atom_id res chain seq x y z
N MET A 1 -26.28 12.30 71.53
CA MET A 1 -25.38 12.29 70.37
C MET A 1 -24.37 13.41 70.58
N GLY A 2 -23.21 13.05 71.14
CA GLY A 2 -22.32 13.96 71.85
C GLY A 2 -21.08 14.38 71.06
N ASP A 3 -20.85 15.69 71.14
CA ASP A 3 -19.62 16.37 71.50
C ASP A 3 -18.44 16.56 70.52
N ARG A 4 -17.89 17.77 70.63
CA ARG A 4 -16.82 18.45 69.91
C ARG A 4 -15.46 18.19 70.58
N SER A 5 -14.41 18.50 69.80
CA SER A 5 -13.08 19.00 70.23
C SER A 5 -12.10 18.08 70.98
N GLY A 6 -10.89 17.93 70.42
CA GLY A 6 -9.71 17.38 71.11
C GLY A 6 -8.45 17.29 70.20
N PRO A 7 -7.32 17.96 70.51
CA PRO A 7 -6.16 18.10 69.63
C PRO A 7 -4.89 17.31 70.04
N ARG A 8 -3.92 17.22 69.10
CA ARG A 8 -2.45 17.07 69.23
C ARG A 8 -1.85 15.96 70.13
N GLY A 9 -1.04 15.09 69.53
CA GLY A 9 0.01 14.31 70.21
C GLY A 9 1.21 13.97 69.31
N ARG A 10 2.24 14.82 69.38
CA ARG A 10 3.71 14.59 69.45
C ARG A 10 4.32 13.24 69.00
N ARG A 11 5.36 13.38 68.15
CA ARG A 11 6.45 12.43 67.75
C ARG A 11 7.38 12.09 68.97
N PRO A 12 8.55 11.38 68.88
CA PRO A 12 9.28 10.81 67.73
C PRO A 12 10.03 9.47 67.94
N GLY A 13 10.59 8.93 66.84
CA GLY A 13 11.96 8.40 66.85
C GLY A 13 12.12 6.93 66.48
N TRP A 14 12.65 6.67 65.28
CA TRP A 14 13.64 5.61 65.04
C TRP A 14 14.63 6.09 63.98
N ALA A 15 15.88 5.73 64.21
CA ALA A 15 17.06 6.52 63.93
C ALA A 15 17.65 6.34 62.52
N CYS A 16 18.34 7.39 62.08
CA CYS A 16 19.29 7.40 60.98
C CYS A 16 20.44 6.39 61.23
N GLY A 17 20.61 5.46 60.31
CA GLY A 17 21.86 4.72 60.13
C GLY A 17 22.57 5.22 58.87
N CYS A 18 23.43 6.23 59.01
CA CYS A 18 24.38 6.61 57.97
C CYS A 18 25.58 5.66 58.03
N ARG A 19 25.76 4.82 57.01
CA ARG A 19 27.10 4.34 56.61
C ARG A 19 27.52 5.05 55.34
N ARG A 20 28.62 5.78 55.44
CA ARG A 20 29.40 6.26 54.31
C ARG A 20 30.10 5.05 53.70
N ASP A 21 29.87 4.78 52.42
CA ASP A 21 31.00 4.51 51.55
C ASP A 21 30.66 4.75 50.07
N THR A 22 31.73 5.04 49.36
CA THR A 22 31.88 5.66 48.04
C THR A 22 31.27 4.90 46.86
N GLY A 23 30.77 5.65 45.85
CA GLY A 23 30.40 5.10 44.54
C GLY A 23 29.18 5.76 43.91
N GLY A 24 29.39 6.78 43.08
CA GLY A 24 28.33 7.55 42.42
C GLY A 24 27.39 6.70 41.56
N CYS A 25 26.16 6.51 42.02
CA CYS A 25 25.06 6.05 41.19
C CYS A 25 24.45 7.24 40.44
N ARG A 26 24.73 7.33 39.14
CA ARG A 26 24.07 8.27 38.23
C ARG A 26 22.58 7.92 38.13
N PRO A 27 21.68 8.91 38.02
CA PRO A 27 20.25 8.64 37.92
C PRO A 27 19.94 7.95 36.60
N SER A 28 19.20 6.84 36.69
CA SER A 28 18.64 6.11 35.55
C SER A 28 17.97 7.07 34.58
N THR A 29 18.46 7.10 33.34
CA THR A 29 17.81 7.75 32.20
C THR A 29 16.45 7.11 31.99
N ARG A 30 15.43 7.73 32.60
CA ARG A 30 14.03 7.44 32.34
C ARG A 30 13.80 7.72 30.85
N ILE A 31 13.77 6.67 30.03
CA ILE A 31 13.40 6.76 28.62
C ILE A 31 11.99 7.35 28.61
N ARG A 32 11.90 8.65 28.28
CA ARG A 32 10.62 9.28 27.99
C ARG A 32 10.10 8.58 26.74
N HIS A 33 9.14 7.66 26.93
CA HIS A 33 8.21 7.32 25.87
C HIS A 33 7.55 8.63 25.44
N GLY A 34 8.08 9.22 24.38
CA GLY A 34 7.44 10.34 23.70
C GLY A 34 6.06 9.85 23.30
N LYS A 35 5.03 10.42 23.94
CA LYS A 35 3.66 10.29 23.47
C LYS A 35 3.67 10.84 22.05
N VAL A 36 3.70 9.95 21.06
CA VAL A 36 3.36 10.27 19.68
C VAL A 36 1.99 10.93 19.77
N SER A 37 1.90 12.20 19.40
CA SER A 37 0.61 12.90 19.43
C SER A 37 -0.34 12.13 18.51
N ALA A 38 -1.34 11.48 19.11
CA ALA A 38 -2.36 10.78 18.37
C ALA A 38 -3.18 11.85 17.63
N ARG A 39 -2.82 12.11 16.37
CA ARG A 39 -3.71 12.79 15.44
C ARG A 39 -5.04 12.02 15.46
N PRO A 40 -6.20 12.71 15.52
CA PRO A 40 -7.49 12.03 15.58
C PRO A 40 -7.59 11.04 14.42
N GLY A 41 -7.80 9.76 14.75
CA GLY A 41 -7.97 8.69 13.79
C GLY A 41 -9.14 8.98 12.85
N VAL A 42 -9.03 8.54 11.60
CA VAL A 42 -10.12 8.65 10.64
C VAL A 42 -11.22 7.67 11.07
N THR A 43 -12.49 8.09 11.10
CA THR A 43 -13.58 7.16 11.45
C THR A 43 -13.65 6.02 10.43
N ARG A 44 -14.09 4.83 10.86
CA ARG A 44 -14.14 3.62 10.03
C ARG A 44 -14.79 3.84 8.66
N ARG A 45 -15.93 4.54 8.62
CA ARG A 45 -16.64 4.90 7.37
C ARG A 45 -15.81 5.83 6.47
N ARG A 46 -15.12 6.80 7.05
CA ARG A 46 -14.24 7.70 6.30
C ARG A 46 -13.04 6.94 5.73
N ALA A 47 -12.47 5.99 6.47
CA ALA A 47 -11.36 5.17 5.98
C ALA A 47 -11.77 4.33 4.76
N ASP A 48 -12.98 3.75 4.78
CA ASP A 48 -13.52 3.00 3.64
C ASP A 48 -13.72 3.90 2.42
N LEU A 49 -14.35 5.08 2.62
CA LEU A 49 -14.57 6.04 1.54
C LEU A 49 -13.25 6.51 0.91
N LEU A 50 -12.24 6.82 1.73
CA LEU A 50 -10.91 7.21 1.24
C LEU A 50 -10.29 6.11 0.36
N LEU A 51 -10.41 4.84 0.78
CA LEU A 51 -9.81 3.74 0.05
C LEU A 51 -10.59 3.39 -1.22
N ILE A 52 -11.92 3.49 -1.21
CA ILE A 52 -12.76 3.35 -2.40
C ILE A 52 -12.42 4.45 -3.42
N THR A 53 -12.26 5.70 -2.96
CA THR A 53 -11.85 6.79 -3.87
C THR A 53 -10.43 6.59 -4.41
N ALA A 54 -9.51 6.05 -3.61
CA ALA A 54 -8.18 5.69 -4.09
C ALA A 54 -8.24 4.59 -5.16
N ALA A 55 -9.04 3.54 -4.93
CA ALA A 55 -9.26 2.46 -5.90
C ALA A 55 -9.87 2.98 -7.21
N ALA A 56 -10.80 3.94 -7.14
CA ALA A 56 -11.35 4.58 -8.34
C ALA A 56 -10.30 5.38 -9.12
N VAL A 57 -9.47 6.16 -8.42
CA VAL A 57 -8.38 6.92 -9.05
C VAL A 57 -7.33 5.99 -9.65
N TRP A 58 -6.99 4.87 -9.00
CA TRP A 58 -6.08 3.87 -9.57
C TRP A 58 -6.69 3.14 -10.76
N GLY A 59 -7.98 2.82 -10.71
CA GLY A 59 -8.69 2.26 -11.86
C GLY A 59 -8.59 3.14 -13.12
N VAL A 60 -8.87 4.45 -12.98
CA VAL A 60 -8.68 5.43 -14.06
C VAL A 60 -7.21 5.51 -14.51
N SER A 61 -6.27 5.36 -13.57
CA SER A 61 -4.85 5.56 -13.86
C SER A 61 -4.28 4.58 -14.88
N PHE A 62 -4.80 3.35 -14.99
CA PHE A 62 -4.33 2.38 -15.99
C PHE A 62 -4.48 2.92 -17.42
N VAL A 63 -5.62 3.53 -17.70
CA VAL A 63 -5.92 4.14 -19.00
C VAL A 63 -5.01 5.32 -19.28
N VAL A 64 -4.85 6.20 -18.29
CA VAL A 64 -4.01 7.41 -18.43
C VAL A 64 -2.53 7.06 -18.56
N VAL A 65 -2.05 6.04 -17.84
CA VAL A 65 -0.67 5.53 -17.98
C VAL A 65 -0.48 4.91 -19.36
N LYS A 66 -1.40 4.08 -19.84
CA LYS A 66 -1.34 3.48 -21.18
C LYS A 66 -1.17 4.54 -22.27
N ASP A 67 -1.98 5.60 -22.20
CA ASP A 67 -1.89 6.74 -23.12
C ASP A 67 -0.56 7.49 -22.97
N ALA A 68 -0.14 7.82 -21.75
CA ALA A 68 1.11 8.55 -21.51
C ALA A 68 2.36 7.81 -22.01
N LEU A 69 2.37 6.47 -21.92
CA LEU A 69 3.47 5.63 -22.40
C LEU A 69 3.61 5.62 -23.93
N THR A 70 2.64 6.15 -24.67
CA THR A 70 2.81 6.42 -26.11
C THR A 70 3.79 7.57 -26.35
N SER A 71 3.93 8.50 -25.40
CA SER A 71 4.77 9.71 -25.51
C SER A 71 6.05 9.63 -24.68
N ALA A 72 6.18 8.69 -23.73
CA ALA A 72 7.35 8.59 -22.87
C ALA A 72 7.75 7.14 -22.59
N SER A 73 9.07 6.89 -22.43
CA SER A 73 9.58 5.59 -21.97
C SER A 73 9.16 5.33 -20.51
N PRO A 74 8.91 4.06 -20.11
CA PRO A 74 8.35 3.71 -18.80
C PRO A 74 9.08 4.30 -17.60
N LEU A 75 10.40 4.10 -17.49
CA LEU A 75 11.13 4.45 -16.28
C LEU A 75 11.33 5.96 -16.13
N ILE A 76 11.59 6.66 -17.23
CA ILE A 76 11.69 8.13 -17.21
C ILE A 76 10.33 8.79 -16.92
N PHE A 77 9.24 8.21 -17.42
CA PHE A 77 7.88 8.64 -17.09
C PHE A 77 7.60 8.49 -15.59
N LEU A 78 7.98 7.36 -14.99
CA LEU A 78 7.85 7.16 -13.54
C LEU A 78 8.74 8.13 -12.76
N ALA A 79 9.99 8.35 -13.20
CA ALA A 79 10.87 9.33 -12.57
C ALA A 79 10.22 10.73 -12.52
N ALA A 80 9.65 11.19 -13.64
CA ALA A 80 8.93 12.46 -13.71
C ALA A 80 7.69 12.47 -12.79
N ARG A 81 6.83 11.45 -12.89
CA ARG A 81 5.61 11.28 -12.08
C ARG A 81 5.91 11.35 -10.58
N PHE A 82 6.89 10.59 -10.11
CA PHE A 82 7.26 10.54 -8.70
C PHE A 82 8.03 11.77 -8.23
N THR A 83 8.77 12.45 -9.12
CA THR A 83 9.40 13.74 -8.81
C THR A 83 8.33 14.80 -8.54
N ILE A 84 7.33 14.92 -9.43
CA ILE A 84 6.21 15.87 -9.25
C ILE A 84 5.45 15.53 -7.96
N ALA A 85 5.14 14.25 -7.72
CA ALA A 85 4.46 13.81 -6.50
C ALA A 85 5.26 14.15 -5.23
N THR A 86 6.59 14.03 -5.28
CA THR A 86 7.49 14.40 -4.19
C THR A 86 7.41 15.90 -3.90
N ILE A 87 7.48 16.74 -4.94
CA ILE A 87 7.39 18.21 -4.81
C ILE A 87 6.03 18.61 -4.22
N VAL A 88 4.95 18.00 -4.70
CA VAL A 88 3.59 18.28 -4.24
C VAL A 88 3.38 17.88 -2.78
N LEU A 89 3.95 16.75 -2.35
CA LEU A 89 3.79 16.28 -0.97
C LEU A 89 4.78 16.94 0.00
N ALA A 90 5.88 17.52 -0.49
CA ALA A 90 6.94 18.10 0.34
C ALA A 90 6.44 19.16 1.35
N PRO A 91 5.55 20.12 1.01
CA PRO A 91 5.04 21.11 1.96
C PRO A 91 4.23 20.49 3.10
N LEU A 92 3.62 19.34 2.86
CA LEU A 92 2.80 18.64 3.85
C LEU A 92 3.66 17.73 4.74
N ALA A 93 4.85 17.33 4.29
CA ALA A 93 5.72 16.40 4.99
C ALA A 93 6.18 16.96 6.35
N ASN A 94 5.86 16.22 7.42
CA ASN A 94 6.31 16.61 8.76
C ASN A 94 7.77 16.16 9.00
N LEU A 95 8.71 16.93 8.46
CA LEU A 95 10.16 16.67 8.58
C LEU A 95 10.78 17.25 9.86
N ARG A 96 9.97 17.80 10.78
CA ARG A 96 10.46 18.49 11.99
C ARG A 96 11.17 17.57 12.97
N SER A 97 10.86 16.28 12.95
CA SER A 97 11.48 15.27 13.80
C SER A 97 12.35 14.33 12.98
N ARG A 98 13.51 13.94 13.53
CA ARG A 98 14.42 12.98 12.88
C ARG A 98 13.71 11.64 12.63
N PHE A 99 14.10 10.97 11.56
CA PHE A 99 13.69 9.60 11.27
C PHE A 99 14.47 8.63 12.14
N SER A 100 13.78 7.63 12.69
CA SER A 100 14.47 6.52 13.36
C SER A 100 15.08 5.57 12.33
N ALA A 101 16.12 4.81 12.71
CA ALA A 101 16.71 3.81 11.81
C ALA A 101 15.69 2.74 11.36
N ALA A 102 14.77 2.36 12.26
CA ALA A 102 13.70 1.42 11.94
C ALA A 102 12.71 2.00 10.92
N GLU A 103 12.39 3.29 11.02
CA GLU A 103 11.52 4.00 10.08
C GLU A 103 12.18 4.14 8.71
N LEU A 104 13.47 4.45 8.65
CA LEU A 104 14.24 4.50 7.39
C LEU A 104 14.29 3.12 6.71
N ARG A 105 14.50 2.05 7.49
CA ARG A 105 14.46 0.68 6.97
C ARG A 105 13.08 0.31 6.41
N ALA A 106 12.01 0.65 7.13
CA ALA A 106 10.65 0.46 6.65
C ALA A 106 10.37 1.26 5.36
N GLY A 107 10.79 2.52 5.34
CA GLY A 107 10.74 3.38 4.17
C GLY A 107 11.45 2.76 2.97
N LEU A 108 12.69 2.27 3.15
CA LEU A 108 13.46 1.63 2.08
C LEU A 108 12.76 0.39 1.52
N ILE A 109 12.25 -0.51 2.38
CA ILE A 109 11.51 -1.71 1.93
C ILE A 109 10.30 -1.30 1.11
N LEU A 110 9.51 -0.34 1.61
CA LEU A 110 8.34 0.17 0.90
C LEU A 110 8.72 0.82 -0.43
N THR A 111 9.80 1.61 -0.48
CA THR A 111 10.31 2.23 -1.71
C THR A 111 10.68 1.18 -2.75
N LEU A 112 11.41 0.13 -2.36
CA LEU A 112 11.84 -0.92 -3.29
C LEU A 112 10.64 -1.66 -3.89
N LEU A 113 9.66 -2.02 -3.05
CA LEU A 113 8.41 -2.65 -3.50
C LEU A 113 7.59 -1.71 -4.39
N LEU A 114 7.44 -0.44 -4.00
CA LEU A 114 6.68 0.54 -4.77
C LEU A 114 7.33 0.78 -6.15
N ALA A 115 8.63 1.06 -6.17
CA ALA A 115 9.36 1.35 -7.41
C ALA A 115 9.34 0.16 -8.38
N SER A 116 9.61 -1.05 -7.89
CA SER A 116 9.57 -2.25 -8.73
C SER A 116 8.15 -2.59 -9.20
N GLY A 117 7.13 -2.40 -8.36
CA GLY A 117 5.73 -2.62 -8.74
C GLY A 117 5.29 -1.65 -9.84
N PHE A 118 5.55 -0.35 -9.68
CA PHE A 118 5.23 0.64 -10.71
C PHE A 118 6.04 0.44 -12.00
N ALA A 119 7.33 0.09 -11.92
CA ALA A 119 8.16 -0.18 -13.08
C ALA A 119 7.64 -1.36 -13.89
N THR A 120 7.40 -2.51 -13.23
CA THR A 120 6.85 -3.70 -13.88
C THR A 120 5.45 -3.44 -14.46
N GLN A 121 4.62 -2.64 -13.78
CA GLN A 121 3.30 -2.26 -14.29
C GLN A 121 3.41 -1.41 -15.55
N ALA A 122 4.30 -0.43 -15.56
CA ALA A 122 4.50 0.45 -16.71
C ALA A 122 4.99 -0.33 -17.93
N TYR A 123 5.94 -1.26 -17.76
CA TYR A 123 6.32 -2.19 -18.84
C TYR A 123 5.17 -3.11 -19.26
N GLY A 124 4.41 -3.65 -18.30
CA GLY A 124 3.26 -4.49 -18.59
C GLY A 124 2.25 -3.80 -19.49
N LEU A 125 1.90 -2.56 -19.12
CA LEU A 125 0.95 -1.73 -19.86
C LEU A 125 1.41 -1.35 -21.27
N GLN A 126 2.69 -1.49 -21.63
CA GLN A 126 3.08 -1.31 -23.04
C GLN A 126 2.46 -2.38 -23.95
N TYR A 127 2.32 -3.61 -23.44
CA TYR A 127 1.97 -4.79 -24.26
C TYR A 127 0.59 -5.38 -23.95
N THR A 128 -0.01 -5.06 -22.81
CA THR A 128 -1.37 -5.48 -22.47
C THR A 128 -2.35 -4.29 -22.46
N THR A 129 -3.63 -4.56 -22.28
CA THR A 129 -4.68 -3.54 -22.22
C THR A 129 -4.92 -3.05 -20.78
N PRO A 130 -5.43 -1.82 -20.57
CA PRO A 130 -5.67 -1.29 -19.23
C PRO A 130 -6.57 -2.17 -18.36
N ALA A 131 -7.71 -2.63 -18.89
CA ALA A 131 -8.65 -3.41 -18.09
C ALA A 131 -8.07 -4.79 -17.75
N ARG A 132 -7.48 -5.48 -18.74
CA ARG A 132 -6.79 -6.77 -18.51
C ARG A 132 -5.67 -6.63 -17.49
N SER A 133 -4.85 -5.59 -17.60
CA SER A 133 -3.79 -5.33 -16.63
C SER A 133 -4.35 -5.14 -15.22
N ALA A 134 -5.42 -4.36 -15.06
CA ALA A 134 -5.98 -4.08 -13.74
C ALA A 134 -6.51 -5.35 -13.06
N PHE A 135 -7.21 -6.23 -13.79
CA PHE A 135 -7.65 -7.52 -13.23
C PHE A 135 -6.47 -8.41 -12.82
N ILE A 136 -5.39 -8.43 -13.62
CA ILE A 136 -4.18 -9.20 -13.26
C ILE A 136 -3.51 -8.59 -12.02
N VAL A 137 -3.36 -7.26 -11.92
CA VAL A 137 -2.82 -6.60 -10.72
C VAL A 137 -3.67 -6.87 -9.48
N ALA A 138 -4.99 -6.98 -9.64
CA ALA A 138 -5.91 -7.25 -8.55
C ALA A 138 -5.62 -8.60 -7.84
N MET A 139 -4.92 -9.52 -8.50
CA MET A 139 -4.36 -10.73 -7.88
C MET A 139 -3.46 -10.44 -6.68
N SER A 140 -2.88 -9.24 -6.58
CA SER A 140 -2.13 -8.79 -5.40
C SER A 140 -2.92 -8.97 -4.10
N SER A 141 -4.25 -8.80 -4.13
CA SER A 141 -5.13 -9.00 -2.97
C SER A 141 -5.30 -10.47 -2.59
N VAL A 142 -5.25 -11.38 -3.57
CA VAL A 142 -5.26 -12.84 -3.34
C VAL A 142 -3.89 -13.33 -2.85
N LEU A 143 -2.82 -12.72 -3.37
CA LEU A 143 -1.44 -13.07 -3.02
C LEU A 143 -1.00 -12.50 -1.67
N ALA A 144 -1.52 -11.34 -1.25
CA ALA A 144 -1.19 -10.71 0.02
C ALA A 144 -1.28 -11.64 1.24
N PRO A 145 -2.39 -12.38 1.49
CA PRO A 145 -2.46 -13.31 2.62
C PRO A 145 -1.44 -14.47 2.50
N LEU A 146 -1.16 -14.95 1.30
CA LEU A 146 -0.13 -15.99 1.08
C LEU A 146 1.29 -15.46 1.33
N ILE A 147 1.56 -14.21 0.95
CA ILE A 147 2.82 -13.53 1.24
C ILE A 147 2.95 -13.30 2.76
N ALA A 148 1.86 -12.92 3.44
CA ALA A 148 1.84 -12.80 4.90
C ALA A 148 2.06 -14.14 5.60
N LEU A 149 1.52 -15.25 5.07
CA LEU A 149 1.83 -16.60 5.56
C LEU A 149 3.34 -16.87 5.51
N VAL A 150 3.98 -16.59 4.38
CA VAL A 150 5.41 -16.92 4.19
C VAL A 150 6.31 -15.98 5.01
N LEU A 151 6.05 -14.67 4.98
CA LEU A 151 6.92 -13.66 5.57
C LEU A 151 6.67 -13.43 7.06
N LEU A 152 5.41 -13.45 7.48
CA LEU A 152 4.99 -13.14 8.85
C LEU A 152 4.57 -14.39 9.64
N LYS A 153 4.50 -15.57 8.99
CA LYS A 153 4.04 -16.83 9.59
C LYS A 153 2.61 -16.76 10.13
N HIS A 154 1.79 -15.84 9.60
CA HIS A 154 0.35 -15.81 9.89
C HIS A 154 -0.31 -17.05 9.33
N ARG A 155 -1.22 -17.71 10.08
CA ARG A 155 -1.89 -18.86 9.52
C ARG A 155 -2.90 -18.42 8.47
N THR A 156 -2.93 -19.15 7.36
CA THR A 156 -3.96 -19.00 6.34
C THR A 156 -4.75 -20.30 6.23
N GLY A 157 -6.06 -20.17 6.10
CA GLY A 157 -6.93 -21.32 5.87
C GLY A 157 -6.80 -21.84 4.44
N TRP A 158 -7.21 -23.10 4.23
CA TRP A 158 -7.23 -23.74 2.91
C TRP A 158 -8.05 -22.96 1.86
N ILE A 159 -9.01 -22.15 2.30
CA ILE A 159 -9.85 -21.28 1.45
C ILE A 159 -9.00 -20.29 0.65
N VAL A 160 -7.88 -19.81 1.20
CA VAL A 160 -6.97 -18.88 0.48
C VAL A 160 -6.29 -19.58 -0.70
N PHE A 161 -5.99 -20.88 -0.58
CA PHE A 161 -5.45 -21.66 -1.69
C PHE A 161 -6.51 -21.93 -2.77
N LEU A 162 -7.76 -22.21 -2.36
CA LEU A 162 -8.87 -22.30 -3.31
C LEU A 162 -9.08 -20.98 -4.06
N ALA A 163 -9.02 -19.85 -3.35
CA ALA A 163 -9.10 -18.52 -3.95
C ALA A 163 -8.02 -18.29 -5.01
N LEU A 164 -6.77 -18.69 -4.73
CA LEU A 164 -5.67 -18.62 -5.69
C LEU A 164 -5.95 -19.46 -6.94
N LEU A 165 -6.44 -20.70 -6.77
CA LEU A 165 -6.78 -21.57 -7.89
C LEU A 165 -7.90 -20.98 -8.75
N VAL A 166 -8.99 -20.52 -8.13
CA VAL A 166 -10.12 -19.88 -8.81
C VAL A 166 -9.66 -18.66 -9.60
N ALA A 167 -8.86 -17.79 -8.98
CA ALA A 167 -8.37 -16.59 -9.64
C ALA A 167 -7.34 -16.91 -10.74
N GLY A 168 -6.54 -17.97 -10.58
CA GLY A 168 -5.64 -18.48 -11.63
C GLY A 168 -6.38 -19.01 -12.86
N VAL A 169 -7.47 -19.75 -12.66
CA VAL A 169 -8.39 -20.14 -13.76
C VAL A 169 -9.02 -18.90 -14.39
N GLY A 170 -9.35 -17.90 -13.58
CA GLY A 170 -9.83 -16.61 -14.07
C GLY A 170 -8.83 -15.90 -15.00
N ILE A 171 -7.53 -15.91 -14.67
CA ILE A 171 -6.47 -15.37 -15.54
C ILE A 171 -6.43 -16.14 -16.86
N TYR A 172 -6.53 -17.47 -16.84
CA TYR A 172 -6.55 -18.27 -18.07
C TYR A 172 -7.66 -17.80 -19.02
N PHE A 173 -8.90 -17.66 -18.54
CA PHE A 173 -10.01 -17.17 -19.36
C PHE A 173 -9.88 -15.70 -19.76
N LEU A 174 -9.41 -14.84 -18.85
CA LEU A 174 -9.17 -13.42 -19.12
C LEU A 174 -8.13 -13.22 -20.23
N THR A 175 -7.14 -14.10 -20.30
CA THR A 175 -6.10 -14.03 -21.32
C THR A 175 -6.57 -14.43 -22.72
N ALA A 176 -7.77 -15.02 -22.82
CA ALA A 176 -8.38 -15.50 -24.05
C ALA A 176 -7.41 -16.36 -24.89
N PRO A 177 -7.16 -17.63 -24.49
CA PRO A 177 -6.17 -18.51 -25.11
C PRO A 177 -6.36 -18.65 -26.63
N ASP A 178 -7.61 -18.69 -27.07
CA ASP A 178 -7.98 -18.84 -28.49
C ASP A 178 -7.87 -17.53 -29.29
N ALA A 179 -7.64 -16.39 -28.62
CA ALA A 179 -7.58 -15.05 -29.19
C ALA A 179 -6.25 -14.33 -28.87
N GLY A 180 -5.14 -15.07 -28.92
CA GLY A 180 -3.78 -14.56 -28.71
C GLY A 180 -3.18 -14.92 -27.35
N GLY A 181 -3.99 -15.37 -26.39
CA GLY A 181 -3.52 -15.91 -25.13
C GLY A 181 -2.68 -14.96 -24.30
N LEU A 182 -1.83 -15.52 -23.45
CA LEU A 182 -1.01 -14.78 -22.50
C LEU A 182 0.17 -14.09 -23.21
N ASN A 183 0.31 -12.77 -23.02
CA ASN A 183 1.34 -11.97 -23.66
C ASN A 183 2.41 -11.50 -22.65
N ARG A 184 3.48 -10.88 -23.17
CA ARG A 184 4.59 -10.37 -22.34
C ARG A 184 4.16 -9.31 -21.34
N GLY A 185 3.15 -8.50 -21.69
CA GLY A 185 2.59 -7.50 -20.79
C GLY A 185 1.93 -8.13 -19.59
N ASP A 186 1.15 -9.20 -19.78
CA ASP A 186 0.50 -9.92 -18.70
C ASP A 186 1.50 -10.55 -17.73
N LEU A 187 2.63 -11.07 -18.24
CA LEU A 187 3.71 -11.59 -17.39
C LEU A 187 4.28 -10.49 -16.49
N TRP A 188 4.58 -9.32 -17.06
CA TRP A 188 5.03 -8.16 -16.28
C TRP A 188 3.98 -7.74 -15.25
N THR A 189 2.70 -7.72 -15.64
CA THR A 189 1.60 -7.39 -14.73
C THR A 189 1.40 -8.43 -13.62
N LEU A 190 1.66 -9.72 -13.88
CA LEU A 190 1.69 -10.76 -12.85
C LEU A 190 2.82 -10.51 -11.84
N VAL A 191 4.00 -10.11 -12.31
CA VAL A 191 5.10 -9.69 -11.43
C VAL A 191 4.67 -8.48 -10.60
N THR A 192 3.99 -7.50 -11.19
CA THR A 192 3.39 -6.37 -10.45
C THR A 192 2.46 -6.86 -9.35
N ALA A 193 1.58 -7.82 -9.63
CA ALA A 193 0.64 -8.35 -8.65
C ALA A 193 1.36 -8.96 -7.43
N VAL A 194 2.42 -9.73 -7.65
CA VAL A 194 3.25 -10.29 -6.56
C VAL A 194 3.90 -9.18 -5.73
N VAL A 195 4.54 -8.22 -6.40
CA VAL A 195 5.24 -7.12 -5.74
C VAL A 195 4.29 -6.24 -4.93
N PHE A 196 3.14 -5.86 -5.51
CA PHE A 196 2.12 -5.09 -4.80
C PHE A 196 1.40 -5.89 -3.72
N GLY A 197 1.27 -7.21 -3.85
CA GLY A 197 0.84 -8.05 -2.73
C GLY A 197 1.79 -7.92 -1.53
N GLY A 198 3.09 -7.95 -1.78
CA GLY A 198 4.11 -7.67 -0.76
C GLY A 198 4.06 -6.25 -0.22
N HIS A 199 3.80 -5.25 -1.08
CA HIS A 199 3.61 -3.86 -0.66
C HIS A 199 2.40 -3.71 0.27
N ILE A 200 1.24 -4.29 -0.08
CA ILE A 200 0.02 -4.27 0.75
C ILE A 200 0.31 -4.82 2.15
N VAL A 201 1.01 -5.95 2.26
CA VAL A 201 1.42 -6.54 3.54
C VAL A 201 2.35 -5.60 4.30
N ALA A 202 3.39 -5.07 3.63
CA ALA A 202 4.34 -4.15 4.24
C ALA A 202 3.69 -2.84 4.73
N VAL A 203 2.75 -2.26 3.97
CA VAL A 203 1.99 -1.08 4.40
C VAL A 203 1.12 -1.41 5.60
N SER A 204 0.42 -2.54 5.58
CA SER A 204 -0.44 -2.98 6.69
C SER A 204 0.34 -3.11 8.01
N GLU A 205 1.60 -3.56 7.94
CA GLU A 205 2.45 -3.72 9.13
C GLU A 205 3.15 -2.44 9.57
N PHE A 206 3.71 -1.66 8.64
CA PHE A 206 4.47 -0.46 8.99
C PHE A 206 3.58 0.75 9.31
N SER A 207 2.39 0.87 8.70
CA SER A 207 1.45 1.97 8.97
C SER A 207 0.87 1.95 10.40
N LYS A 208 0.82 0.78 11.05
CA LYS A 208 0.47 0.63 12.47
C LYS A 208 1.56 1.18 13.41
N ARG A 209 2.83 1.18 12.96
CA ARG A 209 4.00 1.50 13.79
C ARG A 209 4.54 2.91 13.59
N PHE A 210 4.46 3.43 12.36
CA PHE A 210 5.00 4.74 11.98
C PHE A 210 3.91 5.64 11.40
N ASP A 211 4.19 6.94 11.34
CA ASP A 211 3.26 7.89 10.74
C ASP A 211 3.10 7.62 9.24
N ALA A 212 1.84 7.42 8.81
CA ALA A 212 1.45 7.15 7.43
C ALA A 212 2.08 8.12 6.42
N GLN A 213 2.05 9.41 6.73
CA GLN A 213 2.48 10.44 5.80
C GLN A 213 4.01 10.49 5.68
N ARG A 214 4.72 10.20 6.77
CA ARG A 214 6.19 10.05 6.76
C ARG A 214 6.64 8.86 5.92
N LEU A 215 5.95 7.71 6.04
CA LEU A 215 6.25 6.54 5.21
C LEU A 215 5.98 6.80 3.72
N VAL A 216 4.90 7.49 3.36
CA VAL A 216 4.65 7.90 1.96
C VAL A 216 5.76 8.83 1.49
N TRP A 217 6.16 9.82 2.30
CA TRP A 217 7.23 10.73 1.93
C TRP A 217 8.58 10.04 1.73
N LEU A 218 8.91 8.96 2.43
CA LEU A 218 10.14 8.19 2.19
C LEU A 218 10.11 7.43 0.85
N GLN A 219 8.92 7.04 0.39
CA GLN A 219 8.75 6.27 -0.85
C GLN A 219 8.88 7.12 -2.11
N LEU A 220 8.28 8.31 -2.13
CA LEU A 220 8.22 9.13 -3.35
C LEU A 220 9.60 9.54 -3.91
N PRO A 221 10.50 10.18 -3.15
CA PRO A 221 11.81 10.57 -3.66
C PRO A 221 12.68 9.36 -3.97
N GLY A 222 12.62 8.31 -3.14
CA GLY A 222 13.36 7.08 -3.39
C GLY A 222 12.92 6.39 -4.69
N THR A 223 11.63 6.41 -4.99
CA THR A 223 11.08 5.88 -6.25
C THR A 223 11.44 6.76 -7.43
N ALA A 224 11.40 8.10 -7.27
CA ALA A 224 11.82 9.04 -8.30
C ALA A 224 13.30 8.83 -8.69
N ILE A 225 14.19 8.78 -7.69
CA ILE A 225 15.64 8.58 -7.89
C ILE A 225 15.91 7.18 -8.45
N GLY A 226 15.29 6.14 -7.88
CA GLY A 226 15.47 4.77 -8.34
C GLY A 226 15.02 4.57 -9.79
N SER A 227 13.87 5.15 -10.16
CA SER A 227 13.36 5.10 -11.54
C SER A 227 14.23 5.92 -12.50
N LEU A 228 14.77 7.07 -12.06
CA LEU A 228 15.69 7.86 -12.89
C LEU A 228 16.99 7.11 -13.16
N ILE A 229 17.60 6.52 -12.12
CA ILE A 229 18.81 5.71 -12.28
C ILE A 229 18.52 4.52 -13.21
N ALA A 230 17.42 3.81 -12.99
CA ALA A 230 17.04 2.69 -13.82
C ALA A 230 16.77 3.12 -15.28
N ALA A 231 16.14 4.27 -15.52
CA ALA A 231 15.93 4.82 -16.86
C ALA A 231 17.24 5.06 -17.59
N LEU A 232 18.23 5.67 -16.91
CA LEU A 232 19.54 5.97 -17.47
C LEU A 232 20.36 4.70 -17.79
N LEU A 233 20.11 3.60 -17.07
CA LEU A 233 20.87 2.35 -17.23
C LEU A 233 20.20 1.33 -18.14
N LEU A 234 18.87 1.32 -18.22
CA LEU A 234 18.10 0.22 -18.82
C LEU A 234 17.29 0.62 -20.05
N GLU A 235 17.07 1.92 -20.31
CA GLU A 235 16.20 2.37 -21.40
C GLU A 235 16.87 3.39 -22.32
N HIS A 236 16.48 3.35 -23.59
CA HIS A 236 16.60 4.52 -24.45
C HIS A 236 15.53 5.53 -24.05
N ILE A 237 15.96 6.62 -23.44
CA ILE A 237 15.06 7.66 -22.92
C ILE A 237 14.37 8.36 -24.09
N ARG A 238 13.06 8.21 -24.16
CA ARG A 238 12.16 8.99 -25.01
C ARG A 238 11.18 9.74 -24.14
N PHE A 239 11.01 11.03 -24.40
CA PHE A 239 10.10 11.87 -23.63
C PHE A 239 9.62 13.02 -24.51
N ASP A 240 8.52 12.77 -25.20
CA ASP A 240 7.94 13.69 -26.16
C ASP A 240 6.92 14.57 -25.45
N TRP A 241 7.27 15.83 -25.23
CA TRP A 241 6.40 16.77 -24.53
C TRP A 241 5.15 17.07 -25.35
N SER A 242 4.00 16.84 -24.72
CA SER A 242 2.69 17.17 -25.28
C SER A 242 1.76 17.67 -24.17
N PRO A 243 0.75 18.50 -24.49
CA PRO A 243 -0.24 18.93 -23.50
C PRO A 243 -0.96 17.76 -22.84
N SER A 244 -1.20 16.66 -23.58
CA SER A 244 -1.78 15.43 -23.04
C SER A 244 -0.86 14.75 -22.04
N LEU A 245 0.44 14.60 -22.35
CA LEU A 245 1.42 14.02 -21.41
C LEU A 245 1.54 14.86 -20.14
N VAL A 246 1.54 16.19 -20.24
CA VAL A 246 1.58 17.08 -19.07
C VAL A 246 0.31 16.91 -18.22
N ALA A 247 -0.87 16.90 -18.83
CA ALA A 247 -2.12 16.67 -18.11
C ALA A 247 -2.15 15.29 -17.43
N ALA A 248 -1.69 14.25 -18.13
CA ALA A 248 -1.54 12.89 -17.60
C ALA A 248 -0.58 12.86 -16.41
N LEU A 249 0.60 13.48 -16.51
CA LEU A 249 1.57 13.55 -15.42
C LEU A 249 1.02 14.29 -14.21
N LEU A 250 0.33 15.41 -14.40
CA LEU A 250 -0.27 16.15 -13.29
C LEU A 250 -1.36 15.34 -12.58
N PHE A 251 -2.27 14.73 -13.33
CA PHE A 251 -3.30 13.86 -12.75
C PHE A 251 -2.66 12.67 -12.01
N LEU A 252 -1.71 11.99 -12.65
CA LEU A 252 -1.10 10.78 -12.10
C LEU A 252 -0.18 11.07 -10.91
N ALA A 253 0.60 12.14 -10.95
CA ALA A 253 1.48 12.51 -9.85
C ALA A 253 0.71 13.04 -8.64
N VAL A 254 -0.29 13.89 -8.86
CA VAL A 254 -1.04 14.54 -7.77
C VAL A 254 -2.12 13.62 -7.23
N MET A 255 -3.08 13.20 -8.06
CA MET A 255 -4.23 12.41 -7.60
C MET A 255 -3.86 10.95 -7.38
N SER A 256 -3.27 10.30 -8.39
CA SER A 256 -3.01 8.85 -8.36
C SER A 256 -1.81 8.46 -7.49
N THR A 257 -0.82 9.33 -7.32
CA THR A 257 0.37 9.02 -6.51
C THR A 257 0.33 9.73 -5.16
N ALA A 258 0.46 11.06 -5.11
CA ALA A 258 0.59 11.75 -3.83
C ALA A 258 -0.66 11.60 -2.93
N VAL A 259 -1.84 11.88 -3.48
CA VAL A 259 -3.10 11.85 -2.71
C VAL A 259 -3.53 10.42 -2.42
N ALA A 260 -3.61 9.55 -3.43
CA ALA A 260 -4.09 8.17 -3.24
C ALA A 260 -3.19 7.34 -2.31
N LEU A 261 -1.86 7.49 -2.35
CA LEU A 261 -0.97 6.79 -1.41
C LEU A 261 -1.17 7.29 0.03
N VAL A 262 -1.36 8.60 0.23
CA VAL A 262 -1.69 9.13 1.56
C VAL A 262 -3.04 8.60 2.06
N TRP A 263 -4.04 8.51 1.19
CA TRP A 263 -5.33 7.91 1.51
C TRP A 263 -5.19 6.43 1.87
N GLN A 264 -4.46 5.64 1.09
CA GLN A 264 -4.18 4.23 1.36
C GLN A 264 -3.56 4.06 2.74
N PHE A 265 -2.44 4.74 3.02
CA PHE A 265 -1.73 4.57 4.28
C PHE A 265 -2.56 5.03 5.50
N ARG A 266 -3.37 6.08 5.35
CA ARG A 266 -4.28 6.53 6.42
C ARG A 266 -5.44 5.56 6.64
N ALA A 267 -6.00 5.02 5.55
CA ALA A 267 -7.11 4.09 5.61
C ALA A 267 -6.68 2.74 6.18
N GLN A 268 -5.57 2.16 5.67
CA GLN A 268 -5.03 0.87 6.11
C GLN A 268 -4.54 0.85 7.55
N ARG A 269 -4.29 2.01 8.16
CA ARG A 269 -4.02 2.10 9.61
C ARG A 269 -5.25 1.77 10.46
N GLU A 270 -6.44 2.04 9.95
CA GLU A 270 -7.72 1.92 10.66
C GLU A 270 -8.56 0.72 10.18
N MET A 271 -7.98 -0.19 9.37
CA MET A 271 -8.65 -1.40 8.88
C MET A 271 -7.69 -2.59 8.78
N SER A 272 -8.23 -3.81 8.73
CA SER A 272 -7.44 -5.01 8.49
C SER A 272 -7.01 -5.14 7.02
N SER A 273 -5.99 -5.97 6.77
CA SER A 273 -5.51 -6.27 5.40
C SER A 273 -6.63 -6.86 4.55
N ALA A 274 -7.35 -7.86 5.09
CA ALA A 274 -8.56 -8.44 4.50
C ALA A 274 -9.58 -7.38 4.03
N ARG A 275 -9.83 -6.36 4.86
CA ARG A 275 -10.81 -5.31 4.54
C ARG A 275 -10.31 -4.35 3.46
N ALA A 276 -9.01 -4.02 3.48
CA ALA A 276 -8.40 -3.21 2.43
C ALA A 276 -8.41 -3.95 1.09
N SER A 277 -8.02 -5.23 1.08
CA SER A 277 -8.06 -6.11 -0.09
C SER A 277 -9.46 -6.22 -0.70
N LEU A 278 -10.51 -6.30 0.12
CA LEU A 278 -11.89 -6.30 -0.36
C LEU A 278 -12.27 -4.99 -1.08
N ILE A 279 -11.79 -3.85 -0.58
CA ILE A 279 -12.03 -2.55 -1.22
C ILE A 279 -11.22 -2.44 -2.52
N PHE A 280 -10.01 -2.99 -2.58
CA PHE A 280 -9.23 -3.04 -3.82
C PHE A 280 -9.88 -3.90 -4.92
N CYS A 281 -10.86 -4.76 -4.60
CA CYS A 281 -11.69 -5.42 -5.61
C CYS A 281 -12.44 -4.43 -6.54
N PHE A 282 -12.66 -3.18 -6.11
CA PHE A 282 -13.30 -2.16 -6.95
C PHE A 282 -12.35 -1.56 -8.00
N GLU A 283 -11.05 -1.61 -7.78
CA GLU A 283 -10.05 -1.05 -8.71
C GLU A 283 -10.16 -1.60 -10.14
N PRO A 284 -10.16 -2.94 -10.38
CA PRO A 284 -10.31 -3.47 -11.72
C PRO A 284 -11.68 -3.18 -12.35
N VAL A 285 -12.73 -3.00 -11.54
CA VAL A 285 -14.06 -2.60 -12.04
C VAL A 285 -14.02 -1.18 -12.61
N PHE A 286 -13.40 -0.25 -11.89
CA PHE A 286 -13.20 1.12 -12.39
C PHE A 286 -12.26 1.16 -13.60
N ALA A 287 -11.20 0.34 -13.62
CA ALA A 287 -10.33 0.23 -14.78
C ALA A 287 -11.07 -0.31 -16.01
N ALA A 288 -11.92 -1.33 -15.84
CA ALA A 288 -12.73 -1.87 -16.94
C ALA A 288 -13.72 -0.83 -17.47
N LEU A 289 -14.43 -0.15 -16.58
CA LEU A 289 -15.37 0.91 -16.96
C LEU A 289 -14.68 2.05 -17.71
N THR A 290 -13.54 2.50 -17.22
CA THR A 290 -12.80 3.61 -17.83
C THR A 290 -12.12 3.19 -19.13
N SER A 291 -11.59 1.96 -19.22
CA SER A 291 -11.03 1.44 -20.47
C SER A 291 -12.10 1.29 -21.55
N TRP A 292 -13.29 0.81 -21.18
CA TRP A 292 -14.43 0.78 -22.08
C TRP A 292 -14.81 2.19 -22.57
N LEU A 293 -14.89 3.17 -21.66
CA LEU A 293 -15.30 4.54 -21.99
C LEU A 293 -14.30 5.30 -22.87
N PHE A 294 -13.00 5.18 -22.58
CA PHE A 294 -11.95 5.97 -23.25
C PHE A 294 -11.26 5.26 -24.40
N TRP A 295 -11.15 3.92 -24.35
CA TRP A 295 -10.46 3.12 -25.35
C TRP A 295 -11.39 2.18 -26.14
N GLY A 296 -12.68 2.12 -25.79
CA GLY A 296 -13.61 1.18 -26.41
C GLY A 296 -13.27 -0.29 -26.10
N GLU A 297 -12.48 -0.55 -25.06
CA GLU A 297 -12.08 -1.92 -24.69
C GLU A 297 -13.33 -2.70 -24.27
N THR A 298 -13.59 -3.81 -24.96
CA THR A 298 -14.70 -4.71 -24.64
C THR A 298 -14.14 -6.10 -24.36
N PHE A 299 -14.79 -6.81 -23.44
CA PHE A 299 -14.47 -8.20 -23.14
C PHE A 299 -15.33 -9.13 -23.96
N SER A 300 -14.71 -10.20 -24.48
CA SER A 300 -15.48 -11.36 -24.92
C SER A 300 -16.19 -12.00 -23.72
N VAL A 301 -17.13 -12.90 -24.00
CA VAL A 301 -17.81 -13.68 -22.95
C VAL A 301 -16.80 -14.45 -22.09
N SER A 302 -15.77 -15.04 -22.70
CA SER A 302 -14.72 -15.77 -21.96
C SER A 302 -13.93 -14.84 -21.04
N GLN A 303 -13.59 -13.64 -21.51
CA GLN A 303 -12.87 -12.66 -20.71
C GLN A 303 -13.72 -12.13 -19.56
N GLY A 304 -15.03 -11.93 -19.79
CA GLY A 304 -15.98 -11.57 -18.73
C GLY A 304 -16.09 -12.65 -17.65
N VAL A 305 -16.13 -13.93 -18.03
CA VAL A 305 -16.07 -15.07 -17.09
C VAL A 305 -14.74 -15.06 -16.31
N GLY A 306 -13.63 -14.83 -17.00
CA GLY A 306 -12.30 -14.73 -16.38
C GLY A 306 -12.21 -13.62 -15.34
N ALA A 307 -12.68 -12.42 -15.67
CA ALA A 307 -12.79 -11.28 -14.77
C ALA A 307 -13.66 -11.60 -13.53
N GLY A 308 -14.81 -12.26 -13.75
CA GLY A 308 -15.70 -12.70 -12.68
C GLY A 308 -15.06 -13.73 -11.74
N LEU A 309 -14.28 -14.68 -12.28
CA LEU A 309 -13.53 -15.66 -11.48
C LEU A 309 -12.41 -15.02 -10.68
N ILE A 310 -11.66 -14.07 -11.24
CA ILE A 310 -10.64 -13.31 -10.49
C ILE A 310 -11.29 -12.57 -9.33
N PHE A 311 -12.37 -11.82 -9.60
CA PHE A 311 -13.12 -11.11 -8.56
C PHE A 311 -13.65 -12.05 -7.48
N GLY A 312 -14.24 -13.18 -7.87
CA GLY A 312 -14.71 -14.22 -6.95
C GLY A 312 -13.57 -14.78 -6.08
N GLY A 313 -12.41 -15.04 -6.68
CA GLY A 313 -11.21 -15.45 -5.96
C GLY A 313 -10.73 -14.41 -4.95
N MET A 314 -10.74 -13.12 -5.29
CA MET A 314 -10.41 -12.04 -4.35
C MET A 314 -11.35 -12.03 -3.14
N VAL A 315 -12.66 -12.14 -3.36
CA VAL A 315 -13.65 -12.20 -2.28
C VAL A 315 -13.46 -13.47 -1.42
N LEU A 316 -13.19 -14.62 -2.05
CA LEU A 316 -12.90 -15.86 -1.33
C LEU A 316 -11.64 -15.76 -0.47
N ALA A 317 -10.58 -15.13 -0.95
CA ALA A 317 -9.34 -14.93 -0.20
C ALA A 317 -9.61 -14.14 1.09
N VAL A 318 -10.39 -13.06 0.99
CA VAL A 318 -10.80 -12.23 2.13
C VAL A 318 -11.61 -13.04 3.15
N ILE A 319 -12.58 -13.83 2.69
CA ILE A 319 -13.39 -14.70 3.58
C ILE A 319 -12.51 -15.75 4.27
N GLY A 320 -11.55 -16.31 3.54
CA GLY A 320 -10.60 -17.28 4.06
C GLY A 320 -9.71 -16.72 5.16
N GLU A 321 -9.21 -15.49 4.99
CA GLU A 321 -8.40 -14.77 5.97
C GLU A 321 -9.19 -14.51 7.26
N GLN A 322 -10.42 -13.97 7.15
CA GLN A 322 -11.28 -13.70 8.31
C GLN A 322 -11.62 -14.95 9.12
N ARG A 323 -11.85 -16.07 8.44
CA ARG A 323 -12.11 -17.36 9.11
C ARG A 323 -10.87 -17.90 9.83
N ALA A 324 -9.69 -17.73 9.23
CA ALA A 324 -8.44 -18.14 9.87
C ALA A 324 -8.20 -17.34 11.15
N GLU A 325 -8.38 -16.01 11.11
CA GLU A 325 -8.28 -15.13 12.29
C GLU A 325 -9.29 -15.51 13.38
N ALA A 326 -10.55 -15.80 13.02
CA ALA A 326 -11.58 -16.20 13.97
C ALA A 326 -11.27 -17.55 14.65
N ASN A 327 -10.70 -18.50 13.91
CA ASN A 327 -10.30 -19.80 14.45
C ASN A 327 -9.11 -19.68 15.41
N GLU A 328 -8.18 -18.75 15.18
CA GLU A 328 -7.06 -18.50 16.10
C GLU A 328 -7.52 -17.85 17.42
N LEU A 329 -8.58 -17.04 17.39
CA LEU A 329 -9.13 -16.41 18.60
C LEU A 329 -9.98 -17.37 19.46
N SER A 330 -10.39 -18.51 18.90
CA SER A 330 -11.28 -19.48 19.56
C SER A 330 -10.57 -20.75 20.04
N GLY A 331 -9.30 -20.97 19.67
CA GLY A 331 -8.47 -22.10 20.09
C GLY A 331 -7.37 -21.70 21.05
#